data_AF-S4P5Q5-F1
#
_entry.id   AF-S4P5Q5-F1
#
_cell.length_a   1.000
_cell.length_b   1.000
_cell.length_c   1.000
_cell.angle_alpha   90.00
_cell.angle_beta   90.00
_cell.angle_gamma   90.00
#
_symmetry.space_group_name_H-M   'P 1'
#
loop_
_entity.id
_entity.type
_entity.pdbx_description
1 polymer ?
#
loop_
_entity_poly.entity_id
_entity_poly.type
_entity_poly.pdbx_seq_one_letter_code
_entity_poly.pdbx_strand_id
1 'polypeptide(L)'
;MGRKIPAKKHRGVKDPLVQQARRLQSLKGKINAPPKDPDEQPVPQSLTRLFAFQNRDKTIKKKKDRKLPPNGGINQDGVGLNPVAQLKKLPGESGRGFSLRINSAVRALHNPLGQQDYPDDVESDDTKGERMTAQRERRQRKRRRAGAEGPAAEGGAASRAQRLALKKQAQKEKAAEEAAWSRRAAAQYERVQFGDVAHA
;
A
#
# COMPACT_ATOMS: atom_id res chain seq x y z
N MET A 1 43.52 -20.16 -26.48
CA MET A 1 43.78 -18.79 -26.95
C MET A 1 42.44 -18.04 -27.08
N GLY A 2 42.02 -17.28 -26.06
CA GLY A 2 40.71 -16.63 -26.05
C GLY A 2 40.61 -15.44 -26.99
N ARG A 3 39.46 -15.26 -27.66
CA ARG A 3 39.17 -14.08 -28.49
C ARG A 3 39.07 -12.83 -27.61
N LYS A 4 39.90 -11.81 -27.85
CA LYS A 4 39.80 -10.50 -27.17
C LYS A 4 38.48 -9.81 -27.55
N ILE A 5 37.69 -9.43 -26.54
CA ILE A 5 36.48 -8.63 -26.72
C ILE A 5 36.92 -7.16 -26.91
N PRO A 6 36.48 -6.48 -27.98
CA PRO A 6 36.86 -5.09 -28.21
C PRO A 6 36.24 -4.17 -27.16
N ALA A 7 37.07 -3.32 -26.54
CA ALA A 7 36.63 -2.36 -25.53
C ALA A 7 35.71 -1.29 -26.12
N LYS A 8 34.69 -0.88 -25.34
CA LYS A 8 33.77 0.19 -25.69
C LYS A 8 34.53 1.51 -25.76
N LYS A 9 34.64 2.11 -26.95
CA LYS A 9 35.20 3.45 -27.12
C LYS A 9 34.18 4.48 -26.61
N HIS A 10 34.55 5.26 -25.59
CA HIS A 10 33.78 6.42 -25.18
C HIS A 10 33.86 7.46 -26.30
N ARG A 11 32.76 7.62 -27.05
CA ARG A 11 32.61 8.76 -27.95
C ARG A 11 32.32 9.96 -27.08
N GLY A 12 33.33 10.81 -26.86
CA GLY A 12 33.13 12.14 -26.31
C GLY A 12 32.22 12.98 -27.22
N VAL A 13 32.05 14.25 -26.86
CA VAL A 13 31.41 15.22 -27.75
C VAL A 13 32.23 15.28 -29.04
N LYS A 14 31.63 14.85 -30.16
CA LYS A 14 32.34 14.69 -31.44
C LYS A 14 32.96 16.01 -31.91
N ASP A 15 32.20 17.11 -31.83
CA ASP A 15 32.62 18.48 -32.14
C ASP A 15 31.95 19.47 -31.17
N PRO A 16 32.70 20.22 -30.34
CA PRO A 16 32.12 21.11 -29.32
C PRO A 16 31.34 22.27 -29.94
N LEU A 17 31.82 22.82 -31.06
CA LEU A 17 31.15 23.92 -31.77
C LEU A 17 29.80 23.48 -32.36
N VAL A 18 29.73 22.27 -32.93
CA VAL A 18 28.49 21.70 -33.46
C VAL A 18 27.50 21.42 -32.33
N GLN A 19 27.97 20.94 -31.18
CA GLN A 19 27.11 20.73 -30.02
C GLN A 19 26.58 22.05 -29.47
N GLN A 20 27.41 23.08 -29.38
CA GLN A 20 27.01 24.42 -28.95
C GLN A 20 26.00 25.04 -29.92
N ALA A 21 26.25 24.96 -31.23
CA ALA A 21 25.33 25.45 -32.26
C ALA A 21 23.96 24.75 -32.18
N ARG A 22 23.94 23.42 -32.05
CA ARG A 22 22.70 22.64 -31.84
C ARG A 22 21.97 23.05 -30.57
N ARG A 23 22.71 23.26 -29.48
CA ARG A 23 22.14 23.70 -28.20
C ARG A 23 21.51 25.09 -28.34
N LEU A 24 22.22 26.05 -28.91
CA LEU A 24 21.73 27.41 -29.13
C LEU A 24 20.50 27.43 -30.06
N GLN A 25 20.52 26.66 -31.14
CA GLN A 25 19.37 26.51 -32.04
C GLN A 25 18.15 25.95 -31.30
N SER A 26 18.34 24.96 -30.41
CA SER A 26 17.25 24.37 -29.62
C SER A 26 16.68 25.32 -28.56
N LEU A 27 17.50 26.24 -28.04
CA LEU A 27 17.11 27.20 -27.01
C LEU A 27 16.42 28.43 -27.59
N LYS A 28 16.78 28.83 -28.82
CA LYS A 28 16.25 30.03 -29.50
C LYS A 28 14.72 30.08 -29.51
N GLY A 29 14.04 28.95 -29.59
CA GLY A 29 12.56 28.85 -29.59
C GLY A 29 11.90 28.54 -28.24
N LYS A 30 12.65 28.48 -27.13
CA LYS A 30 12.12 28.03 -25.83
C LYS A 30 12.15 29.05 -24.70
N ILE A 31 13.02 30.05 -24.78
CA ILE A 31 13.26 30.97 -23.66
C ILE A 31 12.14 32.01 -23.53
N ASN A 32 11.56 32.46 -24.65
CA ASN A 32 10.52 33.51 -24.68
C ASN A 32 9.46 33.27 -25.78
N ALA A 33 9.24 32.03 -26.21
CA ALA A 33 8.17 31.76 -27.16
C ALA A 33 6.81 31.88 -26.45
N PRO A 34 5.79 32.52 -27.07
CA PRO A 34 4.45 32.50 -26.52
C PRO A 34 3.97 31.04 -26.39
N PRO A 35 3.09 30.74 -25.42
CA PRO A 35 2.40 29.45 -25.36
C PRO A 35 1.79 29.12 -26.72
N LYS A 36 1.90 27.86 -27.14
CA LYS A 36 1.41 27.43 -28.45
C LYS A 36 -0.11 27.58 -28.56
N ASP A 37 -0.80 27.32 -27.46
CA ASP A 37 -2.23 27.48 -27.30
C ASP A 37 -2.48 28.27 -25.99
N PRO A 38 -3.30 29.35 -26.03
CA PRO A 38 -3.53 30.20 -24.86
C PRO A 38 -4.42 29.56 -23.79
N ASP A 39 -5.29 28.63 -24.20
CA ASP A 39 -6.27 27.98 -23.31
C ASP A 39 -5.75 26.66 -22.72
N GLU A 40 -4.69 26.08 -23.30
CA GLU A 40 -4.09 24.85 -22.80
C GLU A 40 -2.92 25.15 -21.85
N GLN A 41 -3.11 24.82 -20.57
CA GLN A 41 -2.02 24.86 -19.60
C GLN A 41 -1.36 23.48 -19.49
N PRO A 42 -0.06 23.33 -19.85
CA PRO A 42 0.61 22.05 -19.76
C PRO A 42 0.76 21.62 -18.29
N VAL A 43 0.24 20.44 -17.97
CA VAL A 43 0.41 19.83 -16.65
C VAL A 43 1.88 19.43 -16.43
N PRO A 44 2.48 19.71 -15.26
CA PRO A 44 3.85 19.30 -14.95
C PRO A 44 4.09 17.80 -15.14
N GLN A 45 5.24 17.45 -15.74
CA GLN A 45 5.58 16.05 -16.02
C GLN A 45 5.58 15.17 -14.76
N SER A 46 6.00 15.72 -13.62
CA SER A 46 5.99 15.05 -12.32
C SER A 46 4.60 14.54 -11.94
N LEU A 47 3.55 15.34 -12.16
CA LEU A 47 2.17 14.96 -11.88
C LEU A 47 1.69 13.87 -12.83
N THR A 48 1.93 14.01 -14.14
CA THR A 48 1.60 12.95 -15.11
C THR A 48 2.26 11.62 -14.79
N ARG A 49 3.49 11.60 -14.24
CA ARG A 49 4.18 10.36 -13.85
C ARG A 49 3.49 9.62 -12.70
N LEU A 50 2.82 10.33 -11.80
CA LEU A 50 2.06 9.71 -10.71
C LEU A 50 0.82 8.98 -11.24
N PHE A 51 0.14 9.57 -12.23
CA PHE A 51 -1.06 8.98 -12.84
C PHE A 51 -0.77 8.00 -14.00
N ALA A 52 0.47 7.96 -14.49
CA ALA A 52 0.89 7.12 -15.62
C ALA A 52 0.69 5.61 -15.39
N PHE A 53 0.47 5.16 -14.15
CA PHE A 53 0.21 3.76 -13.83
C PHE A 53 -1.27 3.37 -13.96
N GLN A 54 -2.20 4.33 -13.78
CA GLN A 54 -3.64 4.06 -13.83
C GLN A 54 -4.13 3.74 -15.25
N ASN A 55 -3.42 4.21 -16.28
CA ASN A 55 -3.78 4.00 -17.68
C ASN A 55 -3.07 2.80 -18.33
N ARG A 56 -2.18 2.09 -17.62
CA ARG A 56 -1.42 0.96 -18.18
C ARG A 56 -2.28 -0.27 -18.42
N ASP A 57 -3.38 -0.42 -17.67
CA ASP A 57 -4.27 -1.57 -17.78
C ASP A 57 -5.10 -1.56 -19.08
N LYS A 58 -5.24 -0.40 -19.74
CA LYS A 58 -6.05 -0.24 -20.95
C LYS A 58 -5.27 -0.46 -22.26
N THR A 59 -3.94 -0.46 -22.22
CA THR A 59 -3.10 -0.50 -23.44
C THR A 59 -1.98 -1.53 -23.37
N ILE A 60 -2.19 -2.66 -22.71
CA ILE A 60 -1.33 -3.84 -22.92
C ILE A 60 -1.66 -4.39 -24.31
N LYS A 61 -1.01 -3.84 -25.34
CA LYS A 61 -0.98 -4.45 -26.66
C LYS A 61 -0.40 -5.85 -26.50
N LYS A 62 -1.27 -6.86 -26.61
CA LYS A 62 -0.92 -8.28 -26.58
C LYS A 62 0.21 -8.50 -27.60
N LYS A 63 1.43 -8.72 -27.13
CA LYS A 63 2.51 -9.19 -27.98
C LYS A 63 2.08 -10.57 -28.48
N LYS A 64 2.12 -10.75 -29.80
CA LYS A 64 1.70 -11.97 -30.48
C LYS A 64 2.57 -13.12 -29.98
N ASP A 65 1.98 -14.05 -29.24
CA ASP A 65 2.66 -15.24 -28.77
C ASP A 65 3.19 -16.03 -29.97
N ARG A 66 4.51 -16.24 -30.00
CA ARG A 66 5.14 -17.18 -30.92
C ARG A 66 4.71 -18.58 -30.47
N LYS A 67 3.98 -19.30 -31.33
CA LYS A 67 3.59 -20.70 -31.11
C LYS A 67 4.85 -21.53 -30.83
N LEU A 68 4.97 -22.07 -29.63
CA LEU A 68 5.92 -23.12 -29.28
C LEU A 68 5.43 -24.46 -29.87
N PRO A 69 6.32 -25.35 -30.35
CA PRO A 69 5.92 -26.63 -30.92
C PRO A 69 5.34 -27.57 -29.83
N PRO A 70 4.38 -28.44 -30.19
CA PRO A 70 3.82 -29.40 -29.27
C PRO A 70 4.76 -30.60 -29.14
N ASN A 71 4.94 -31.06 -27.90
CA ASN A 71 5.72 -32.22 -27.46
C ASN A 71 7.25 -32.08 -27.39
N GLY A 72 7.75 -32.05 -26.15
CA GLY A 72 9.13 -32.36 -25.84
C GLY A 72 9.56 -31.87 -24.45
N GLY A 73 9.24 -32.64 -23.40
CA GLY A 73 9.96 -32.63 -22.13
C GLY A 73 9.78 -31.41 -21.22
N ILE A 74 9.14 -31.63 -20.07
CA ILE A 74 9.21 -30.73 -18.92
C ILE A 74 10.64 -30.83 -18.35
N ASN A 75 11.55 -30.06 -18.92
CA ASN A 75 12.79 -29.66 -18.24
C ASN A 75 12.76 -28.14 -18.18
N GLN A 76 12.15 -27.59 -17.13
CA GLN A 76 12.26 -26.18 -16.76
C GLN A 76 13.59 -25.91 -16.06
N ASP A 77 14.68 -26.46 -16.61
CA ASP A 77 16.02 -26.19 -16.13
C ASP A 77 16.55 -25.00 -16.93
N GLY A 78 16.43 -23.80 -16.36
CA GLY A 78 17.34 -22.71 -16.71
C GLY A 78 16.78 -21.41 -17.29
N VAL A 79 15.50 -21.05 -17.07
CA VAL A 79 15.05 -19.67 -17.36
C VAL A 79 14.15 -19.11 -16.25
N GLY A 80 14.78 -18.45 -15.27
CA GLY A 80 14.20 -17.29 -14.57
C GLY A 80 12.91 -17.47 -13.77
N LEU A 81 12.58 -18.67 -13.29
CA LEU A 81 11.44 -18.84 -12.40
C LEU A 81 11.79 -18.30 -11.01
N ASN A 82 11.01 -17.32 -10.54
CA ASN A 82 11.14 -16.79 -9.18
C ASN A 82 10.96 -17.96 -8.18
N PRO A 83 11.94 -18.25 -7.31
CA PRO A 83 11.87 -19.41 -6.41
C PRO A 83 10.70 -19.31 -5.41
N VAL A 84 10.21 -18.09 -5.16
CA VAL A 84 9.01 -17.87 -4.34
C VAL A 84 7.75 -18.40 -5.04
N ALA A 85 7.69 -18.33 -6.38
CA ALA A 85 6.53 -18.78 -7.15
C ALA A 85 6.39 -20.32 -7.19
N GLN A 86 7.46 -21.05 -6.87
CA GLN A 86 7.46 -22.52 -6.82
C GLN A 86 7.00 -23.06 -5.45
N LEU A 87 6.89 -22.21 -4.43
CA LEU A 87 6.48 -22.64 -3.09
C LEU A 87 5.02 -23.07 -3.08
N LYS A 88 4.80 -24.36 -2.84
CA LYS A 88 3.47 -24.93 -2.57
C LYS A 88 3.33 -25.19 -1.07
N LYS A 89 2.11 -25.00 -0.54
CA LYS A 89 1.77 -25.33 0.84
C LYS A 89 2.01 -26.81 1.10
N LEU A 90 2.77 -27.13 2.15
CA LEU A 90 3.05 -28.52 2.52
C LEU A 90 1.83 -29.16 3.21
N PRO A 91 1.64 -30.48 3.09
CA PRO A 91 0.61 -31.18 3.85
C PRO A 91 0.87 -31.00 5.35
N GLY A 92 -0.13 -30.54 6.10
CA GLY A 92 -0.01 -30.25 7.54
C GLY A 92 0.52 -28.85 7.90
N GLU A 93 0.93 -28.03 6.92
CA GLU A 93 1.36 -26.66 7.19
C GLU A 93 0.15 -25.75 7.52
N SER A 94 0.25 -24.95 8.58
CA SER A 94 -0.74 -23.90 8.83
C SER A 94 -0.63 -22.80 7.76
N GLY A 95 -1.72 -22.09 7.46
CA GLY A 95 -1.67 -20.99 6.50
C GLY A 95 -0.65 -19.91 6.89
N ARG A 96 -0.48 -19.69 8.19
CA ARG A 96 0.55 -18.81 8.75
C ARG A 96 1.96 -19.34 8.50
N GLY A 97 2.20 -20.65 8.68
CA GLY A 97 3.50 -21.28 8.39
C GLY A 97 3.92 -21.07 6.93
N PHE A 98 2.97 -21.27 6.01
CA PHE A 98 3.21 -21.05 4.57
C PHE A 98 3.58 -19.59 4.26
N SER A 99 2.86 -18.64 4.85
CA SER A 99 3.17 -17.21 4.66
C SER A 99 4.55 -16.81 5.19
N LEU A 100 4.99 -17.41 6.30
CA LEU A 100 6.32 -17.16 6.85
C LEU A 100 7.41 -17.71 5.93
N ARG A 101 7.19 -18.88 5.32
CA ARG A 101 8.11 -19.50 4.37
C ARG A 101 8.22 -18.71 3.06
N ILE A 102 7.12 -18.13 2.58
CA ILE A 102 7.14 -17.17 1.46
C ILE A 102 8.00 -15.96 1.83
N ASN A 103 7.73 -15.36 2.99
CA ASN A 103 8.45 -14.16 3.42
C ASN A 103 9.95 -14.41 3.65
N SER A 104 10.34 -15.58 4.16
CA SER A 104 11.75 -15.93 4.31
C SER A 104 12.44 -16.11 2.95
N ALA A 105 11.78 -16.78 2.00
CA ALA A 105 12.31 -16.93 0.64
C ALA A 105 12.46 -15.58 -0.08
N VAL A 106 11.48 -14.68 0.08
CA VAL A 106 11.56 -13.30 -0.44
C VAL A 106 12.74 -12.54 0.17
N ARG A 107 12.96 -12.65 1.50
CA ARG A 107 14.10 -12.01 2.16
C ARG A 107 15.44 -12.55 1.68
N ALA A 108 15.56 -13.86 1.47
CA ALA A 108 16.77 -14.49 0.95
C ALA A 108 17.12 -13.98 -0.46
N LEU A 109 16.11 -13.70 -1.31
CA LEU A 109 16.32 -13.10 -2.63
C LEU A 109 16.78 -11.65 -2.56
N HIS A 110 16.25 -10.87 -1.62
CA HIS A 110 16.58 -9.45 -1.49
C HIS A 110 17.90 -9.19 -0.75
N ASN A 111 18.31 -10.10 0.12
CA ASN A 111 19.56 -10.01 0.88
C ASN A 111 20.46 -11.25 0.63
N PRO A 112 20.97 -11.48 -0.59
CA PRO A 112 21.79 -12.65 -0.91
C PRO A 112 23.17 -12.62 -0.24
N LEU A 113 23.59 -11.46 0.29
CA LEU A 113 24.94 -11.19 0.83
C LEU A 113 24.92 -10.62 2.25
N GLY A 114 23.85 -10.84 3.03
CA GLY A 114 24.01 -10.67 4.48
C GLY A 114 24.97 -11.74 4.97
N GLN A 115 26.08 -11.36 5.61
CA GLN A 115 27.02 -12.27 6.30
C GLN A 115 28.16 -12.94 5.51
N GLN A 116 29.00 -12.22 4.76
CA GLN A 116 30.38 -12.75 4.52
C GLN A 116 31.51 -11.72 4.67
N ASP A 117 31.29 -10.44 4.36
CA ASP A 117 32.41 -9.48 4.35
C ASP A 117 32.64 -8.75 5.67
N TYR A 118 31.71 -8.84 6.62
CA TYR A 118 31.89 -8.35 7.98
C TYR A 118 31.43 -9.44 8.95
N PRO A 119 32.25 -9.87 9.92
CA PRO A 119 31.72 -10.56 11.08
C PRO A 119 30.71 -9.59 11.71
N ASP A 120 29.44 -9.99 11.78
CA ASP A 120 28.52 -9.31 12.66
C ASP A 120 29.13 -9.43 14.05
N ASP A 121 29.63 -8.33 14.60
CA ASP A 121 29.85 -8.23 16.03
C ASP A 121 28.48 -8.47 16.67
N VAL A 122 28.23 -9.73 17.05
CA VAL A 122 27.02 -10.20 17.74
C VAL A 122 26.91 -9.58 19.15
N GLU A 123 27.77 -8.62 19.47
CA GLU A 123 27.67 -7.68 20.58
C GLU A 123 26.86 -6.42 20.21
N SER A 124 26.06 -6.42 19.14
CA SER A 124 24.95 -5.49 19.09
C SER A 124 23.93 -5.92 20.15
N ASP A 125 24.18 -5.53 21.40
CA ASP A 125 23.23 -5.57 22.49
C ASP A 125 21.86 -5.28 21.90
N ASP A 126 20.94 -6.25 21.96
CA ASP A 126 19.56 -6.11 21.48
C ASP A 126 18.80 -5.18 22.43
N THR A 127 19.35 -4.00 22.68
CA THR A 127 18.82 -2.92 23.50
C THR A 127 17.39 -2.61 23.11
N LYS A 128 17.01 -2.83 21.85
CA LYS A 128 15.65 -2.64 21.34
C LYS A 128 14.74 -3.81 21.71
N GLY A 129 15.19 -5.05 21.58
CA GLY A 129 14.49 -6.26 22.04
C GLY A 129 14.30 -6.26 23.55
N GLU A 130 15.34 -5.94 24.31
CA GLU A 130 15.32 -5.82 25.77
C GLU A 130 14.38 -4.70 26.26
N ARG A 131 14.41 -3.52 25.61
CA ARG A 131 13.43 -2.45 25.91
C ARG A 131 12.01 -2.91 25.62
N MET A 132 11.80 -3.71 24.58
CA MET A 132 10.48 -4.24 24.22
C MET A 132 10.01 -5.33 25.18
N THR A 133 10.90 -6.22 25.65
CA THR A 133 10.58 -7.23 26.67
C THR A 133 10.29 -6.57 28.01
N ALA A 134 11.12 -5.62 28.46
CA ALA A 134 10.88 -4.83 29.67
C ALA A 134 9.56 -4.04 29.60
N GLN A 135 9.23 -3.45 28.45
CA GLN A 135 7.95 -2.76 28.27
C GLN A 135 6.76 -3.74 28.30
N ARG A 136 6.88 -4.93 27.70
CA ARG A 136 5.86 -5.99 27.77
C ARG A 136 5.67 -6.48 29.20
N GLU A 137 6.74 -6.71 29.94
CA GLU A 137 6.69 -7.14 31.32
C GLU A 137 6.06 -6.06 32.23
N ARG A 138 6.43 -4.78 32.04
CA ARG A 138 5.80 -3.65 32.75
C ARG A 138 4.30 -3.58 32.48
N ARG A 139 3.87 -3.80 31.23
CA ARG A 139 2.43 -3.85 30.87
C ARG A 139 1.73 -5.04 31.51
N GLN A 140 2.37 -6.20 31.58
CA GLN A 140 1.82 -7.38 32.25
C GLN A 140 1.70 -7.17 33.76
N ARG A 141 2.72 -6.60 34.42
CA ARG A 141 2.66 -6.24 35.85
C ARG A 141 1.53 -5.26 36.14
N LYS A 142 1.34 -4.23 35.29
CA LYS A 142 0.20 -3.31 35.40
C LYS A 142 -1.16 -4.00 35.21
N ARG A 143 -1.28 -4.91 34.25
CA ARG A 143 -2.52 -5.69 34.05
C ARG A 143 -2.82 -6.62 35.22
N ARG A 144 -1.79 -7.24 35.81
CA ARG A 144 -1.92 -8.07 37.01
C ARG A 144 -2.33 -7.26 38.24
N ARG A 145 -1.74 -6.08 38.45
CA ARG A 145 -2.14 -5.15 39.53
C ARG A 145 -3.56 -4.63 39.32
N ALA A 146 -3.90 -4.17 38.12
CA ALA A 146 -5.26 -3.71 37.79
C ALA A 146 -6.33 -4.83 37.77
N GLY A 147 -5.91 -6.09 37.71
CA GLY A 147 -6.80 -7.25 37.87
C GLY A 147 -6.90 -7.75 39.31
N ALA A 148 -5.92 -7.44 40.16
CA ALA A 148 -5.94 -7.73 41.60
C ALA A 148 -6.63 -6.61 42.41
N GLU A 149 -6.62 -5.38 41.90
CA GLU A 149 -7.38 -4.26 42.43
C GLU A 149 -8.63 -4.02 41.57
N GLY A 150 -9.76 -4.55 42.00
CA GLY A 150 -11.07 -4.10 41.52
C GLY A 150 -12.10 -4.25 42.64
N PRO A 151 -13.14 -3.39 42.70
CA PRO A 151 -13.19 -1.96 42.42
C PRO A 151 -13.66 -1.21 43.68
N ALA A 152 -12.81 -0.38 44.29
CA ALA A 152 -13.22 0.54 45.34
C ALA A 152 -12.37 1.82 45.29
N ALA A 153 -12.68 2.67 44.33
CA ALA A 153 -12.22 4.06 44.34
C ALA A 153 -13.28 4.90 43.61
N GLU A 154 -14.23 5.38 44.41
CA GLU A 154 -15.16 6.45 44.07
C GLU A 154 -14.39 7.64 43.44
N GLY A 155 -14.79 8.05 42.24
CA GLY A 155 -14.23 9.23 41.56
C GLY A 155 -13.27 8.97 40.38
N GLY A 156 -13.03 7.73 39.99
CA GLY A 156 -12.18 7.39 38.84
C GLY A 156 -12.83 7.70 37.49
N ALA A 157 -12.19 8.55 36.69
CA ALA A 157 -12.60 8.88 35.32
C ALA A 157 -13.01 7.62 34.53
N ALA A 158 -14.27 7.59 34.05
CA ALA A 158 -14.87 6.44 33.39
C ALA A 158 -13.91 5.80 32.36
N SER A 159 -13.75 4.47 32.44
CA SER A 159 -12.84 3.73 31.59
C SER A 159 -13.19 3.94 30.12
N ARG A 160 -12.21 3.82 29.21
CA ARG A 160 -12.45 3.99 27.75
C ARG A 160 -13.59 3.10 27.24
N ALA A 161 -13.75 1.91 27.81
CA ALA A 161 -14.85 1.00 27.49
C ALA A 161 -16.21 1.54 27.97
N GLN A 162 -16.29 2.09 29.19
CA GLN A 162 -17.50 2.73 29.72
C GLN A 162 -17.89 3.95 28.89
N ARG A 163 -16.93 4.81 28.51
CA ARG A 163 -17.19 5.97 27.63
C ARG A 163 -17.71 5.55 26.25
N LEU A 164 -17.18 4.46 25.69
CA LEU A 164 -17.67 3.91 24.42
C LEU A 164 -19.07 3.31 24.55
N ALA A 165 -19.39 2.66 25.67
CA ALA A 165 -20.73 2.13 25.93
C ALA A 165 -21.76 3.26 26.05
N LEU A 166 -21.47 4.30 26.84
CA LEU A 166 -22.31 5.50 26.98
C LEU A 166 -22.50 6.21 25.63
N LYS A 167 -21.44 6.35 24.82
CA LYS A 167 -21.56 6.94 23.48
C LYS A 167 -22.46 6.11 22.56
N LYS A 168 -22.38 4.78 22.62
CA LYS A 168 -23.25 3.89 21.83
C LYS A 168 -24.71 3.96 22.30
N GLN A 169 -24.95 4.10 23.60
CA GLN A 169 -26.30 4.29 24.15
C GLN A 169 -26.90 5.62 23.68
N ALA A 170 -26.17 6.73 23.83
CA ALA A 170 -26.61 8.05 23.36
C ALA A 170 -26.89 8.09 21.84
N GLN A 171 -26.08 7.38 21.03
CA GLN A 171 -26.34 7.26 19.59
C GLN A 171 -27.61 6.47 19.27
N LYS A 172 -27.92 5.42 20.05
CA LYS A 172 -29.15 4.65 19.88
C LYS A 172 -30.38 5.46 20.29
N GLU A 173 -30.30 6.21 21.38
CA GLU A 173 -31.38 7.09 21.84
C GLU A 173 -31.67 8.18 20.81
N LYS A 174 -30.63 8.87 20.33
CA LYS A 174 -30.80 9.89 19.28
C LYS A 174 -31.40 9.33 17.99
N ALA A 175 -30.96 8.15 17.56
CA ALA A 175 -31.54 7.49 16.38
C ALA A 175 -33.00 7.07 16.60
N ALA A 176 -33.37 6.66 17.81
CA ALA A 176 -34.76 6.35 18.16
C ALA A 176 -35.64 7.60 18.18
N GLU A 177 -35.13 8.73 18.69
CA GLU A 177 -35.82 10.02 18.66
C GLU A 177 -36.02 10.54 17.24
N GLU A 178 -34.99 10.47 16.38
CA GLU A 178 -35.11 10.84 14.96
C GLU A 178 -36.11 9.95 14.22
N ALA A 179 -36.16 8.64 14.51
CA ALA A 179 -37.15 7.73 13.96
C ALA A 179 -38.57 8.03 14.47
N ALA A 180 -38.73 8.36 15.76
CA ALA A 180 -40.02 8.76 16.34
C ALA A 180 -40.50 10.10 15.76
N TRP A 181 -39.60 11.07 15.61
CA TRP A 181 -39.89 12.35 14.96
C TRP A 181 -40.29 12.17 13.50
N SER A 182 -39.59 11.31 12.76
CA SER A 182 -39.94 10.98 11.36
C SER A 182 -41.32 10.31 11.25
N ARG A 183 -41.68 9.45 12.20
CA ARG A 183 -43.02 8.83 12.27
C ARG A 183 -44.12 9.84 12.60
N ARG A 184 -43.83 10.86 13.41
CA ARG A 184 -44.77 11.92 13.78
C ARG A 184 -44.90 12.99 12.70
N ALA A 185 -43.81 13.28 11.97
CA ALA A 185 -43.75 14.27 10.90
C ALA A 185 -44.24 13.72 9.55
N ALA A 186 -44.37 12.40 9.39
CA ALA A 186 -45.12 11.82 8.29
C ALA A 186 -46.59 12.22 8.46
N ALA A 187 -47.02 13.22 7.68
CA ALA A 187 -48.40 13.70 7.66
C ALA A 187 -49.36 12.51 7.54
N GLN A 188 -50.16 12.29 8.58
CA GLN A 188 -51.24 11.32 8.54
C GLN A 188 -52.31 11.89 7.62
N TYR A 189 -52.41 11.34 6.41
CA TYR A 189 -53.47 11.69 5.48
C TYR A 189 -54.72 10.87 5.83
N GLU A 190 -55.77 11.53 6.28
CA GLU A 190 -57.08 10.91 6.39
C GLU A 190 -57.69 10.71 5.00
N ARG A 191 -58.18 9.50 4.73
CA ARG A 191 -58.85 9.18 3.48
C ARG A 191 -60.34 9.47 3.63
N VAL A 192 -60.75 10.66 3.23
CA VAL A 192 -62.16 11.11 3.29
C VAL A 192 -62.90 10.60 2.05
N GLN A 193 -64.09 10.00 2.24
CA GLN A 193 -64.94 9.58 1.13
C GLN A 193 -65.72 10.78 0.58
N PHE A 194 -66.12 10.69 -0.69
CA PHE A 194 -66.84 11.78 -1.36
C PHE A 194 -68.19 12.04 -0.66
N GLY A 195 -68.32 13.20 -0.02
CA GLY A 195 -69.53 13.61 0.72
C GLY A 195 -69.31 13.96 2.19
N ASP A 196 -68.18 13.59 2.78
CA ASP A 196 -67.89 13.87 4.19
C ASP A 196 -67.24 15.26 4.38
N VAL A 197 -67.64 15.98 5.44
CA VAL A 197 -67.10 17.28 5.81
C VAL A 197 -65.88 17.08 6.70
N ALA A 198 -64.70 17.51 6.25
CA ALA A 198 -63.48 17.47 7.03
C ALA A 198 -63.45 18.64 8.03
N HIS A 199 -63.15 18.36 9.31
CA HIS A 199 -62.85 19.38 10.30
C HIS A 199 -61.35 19.69 10.29
N ALA A 200 -61.02 20.98 10.20
CA ALA A 200 -59.66 21.52 10.19
C ALA A 200 -59.06 21.62 11.59
#